data_AF-A0A962IG07-F1
#
_entry.id   AF-A0A962IG07-F1
#
_cell.length_a   1.000
_cell.length_b   1.000
_cell.length_c   1.000
_cell.angle_alpha   90.00
_cell.angle_beta   90.00
_cell.angle_gamma   90.00
#
_symmetry.space_group_name_H-M   'P 1'
#
loop_
_entity.id
_entity.type
_entity.pdbx_description
1 polymer ?
#
loop_
_entity_poly.entity_id
_entity_poly.type
_entity_poly.pdbx_seq_one_letter_code
_entity_poly.pdbx_strand_id
1 'polypeptide(L)'
;RYVRDGRIVLNIHPGAVGDFVMDNSAVSFTARFSGVAHYLYCPMPAVIAVYARETPNEMVSFPETEYEAGAEAPKGGAGGSQRPGLTAVDSPSGKESAFPEAVVDEAAADADGQGDGDDDSGQDDPPPRSRPSLRVVK
;
A
#
# COMPACT_ATOMS: atom_id res chain seq x y z
N ARG A 1 -6.00 12.61 -23.58
CA ARG A 1 -6.95 11.87 -22.70
C ARG A 1 -6.63 10.39 -22.86
N TYR A 2 -6.33 9.65 -21.78
CA TYR A 2 -5.78 8.28 -21.84
C TYR A 2 -6.84 7.18 -21.92
N VAL A 3 -8.10 7.51 -21.60
CA VAL A 3 -9.25 6.60 -21.68
C VAL A 3 -9.79 6.57 -23.11
N ARG A 4 -10.06 5.36 -23.62
CA ARG A 4 -10.69 5.09 -24.92
C ARG A 4 -11.87 4.15 -24.70
N ASP A 5 -13.04 4.52 -25.20
CA ASP A 5 -14.28 3.73 -25.06
C ASP A 5 -14.61 3.33 -23.61
N GLY A 6 -14.34 4.25 -22.66
CA GLY A 6 -14.53 4.01 -21.23
C GLY A 6 -13.48 3.10 -20.58
N ARG A 7 -12.46 2.67 -21.33
CA ARG A 7 -11.41 1.75 -20.86
C ARG A 7 -10.04 2.40 -20.91
N ILE A 8 -9.13 1.91 -20.07
CA ILE A 8 -7.73 2.31 -20.07
C ILE A 8 -6.85 1.08 -19.92
N VAL A 9 -5.76 1.04 -20.69
CA VAL A 9 -4.73 0.01 -20.56
C VAL A 9 -3.56 0.63 -19.82
N LEU A 10 -3.15 -0.02 -18.74
CA LEU A 10 -2.09 0.46 -17.86
C LEU A 10 -0.94 -0.55 -17.88
N ASN A 11 0.29 -0.05 -17.98
CA ASN A 11 1.47 -0.87 -17.80
C ASN A 11 1.79 -0.97 -16.31
N ILE A 12 1.82 -2.18 -15.78
CA ILE A 12 2.15 -2.48 -14.37
C ILE A 12 3.52 -3.14 -14.20
N HIS A 13 4.38 -3.06 -15.22
CA HIS A 13 5.78 -3.48 -15.07
C HIS A 13 6.44 -2.73 -13.90
N PRO A 14 7.26 -3.38 -13.05
CA PRO A 14 7.84 -2.75 -11.85
C PRO A 14 8.62 -1.46 -12.13
N GLY A 15 9.20 -1.31 -13.32
CA GLY A 15 9.90 -0.07 -13.74
C GLY A 15 8.98 1.06 -14.27
N ALA A 16 7.68 0.81 -14.42
CA ALA A 16 6.71 1.78 -14.94
C ALA A 16 5.79 2.35 -13.85
N VAL A 17 5.74 1.71 -12.68
CA VAL A 17 4.86 2.06 -11.56
C VAL A 17 5.68 2.18 -10.26
N GLY A 18 5.18 2.98 -9.32
CA GLY A 18 5.67 3.05 -7.95
C GLY A 18 4.58 2.64 -6.97
N ASP A 19 4.97 2.28 -5.74
CA ASP A 19 4.04 1.98 -4.64
C ASP A 19 2.94 0.98 -5.02
N PHE A 20 3.31 -0.07 -5.76
CA PHE A 20 2.35 -1.07 -6.24
C PHE A 20 1.83 -1.93 -5.10
N VAL A 21 0.52 -1.90 -4.90
CA VAL A 21 -0.23 -2.71 -3.94
C VAL A 21 -1.36 -3.41 -4.66
N MET A 22 -1.50 -4.72 -4.43
CA MET A 22 -2.57 -5.54 -4.96
C MET A 22 -3.21 -6.31 -3.82
N ASP A 23 -4.45 -5.94 -3.51
CA ASP A 23 -5.28 -6.55 -2.47
C ASP A 23 -6.54 -7.15 -3.09
N ASN A 24 -7.29 -7.91 -2.30
CA ASN A 24 -8.57 -8.48 -2.73
C ASN A 24 -9.65 -7.42 -3.04
N SER A 25 -9.50 -6.19 -2.52
CA SER A 25 -10.46 -5.10 -2.75
C SER A 25 -10.08 -4.22 -3.93
N ALA A 26 -8.79 -3.99 -4.16
CA ALA A 26 -8.30 -3.08 -5.19
C ALA A 26 -6.83 -3.31 -5.56
N VAL A 27 -6.47 -2.82 -6.75
CA VAL A 27 -5.09 -2.60 -7.18
C VAL A 27 -4.82 -1.11 -7.11
N SER A 28 -3.72 -0.71 -6.46
CA SER A 28 -3.31 0.70 -6.38
C SER A 28 -1.83 0.89 -6.64
N PHE A 29 -1.47 2.00 -7.26
CA PHE A 29 -0.09 2.34 -7.60
C PHE A 29 0.03 3.79 -8.08
N THR A 30 1.26 4.30 -8.06
CA THR A 30 1.62 5.57 -8.69
C THR A 30 2.12 5.32 -10.11
N ALA A 31 1.60 6.07 -11.10
CA ALA A 31 2.04 6.01 -12.49
C ALA A 31 2.20 7.41 -13.09
N ARG A 32 3.03 7.55 -14.13
CA ARG A 32 3.26 8.85 -14.78
C ARG A 32 2.50 8.95 -16.09
N PHE A 33 1.73 10.03 -16.23
CA PHE A 33 1.00 10.37 -17.44
C PHE A 33 1.54 11.70 -17.96
N SER A 34 2.11 11.70 -19.18
CA SER A 34 2.82 12.87 -19.74
C SER A 34 3.86 13.47 -18.77
N GLY A 35 4.56 12.61 -18.05
CA GLY A 35 5.61 13.01 -17.09
C GLY A 35 5.09 13.46 -15.72
N VAL A 36 3.79 13.62 -15.52
CA VAL A 36 3.19 13.97 -14.22
C VAL A 36 2.80 12.69 -13.48
N ALA A 37 3.16 12.59 -12.20
CA ALA A 37 2.80 11.44 -11.37
C ALA A 37 1.35 11.52 -10.90
N HIS A 38 0.64 10.40 -10.96
CA HIS A 38 -0.73 10.23 -10.50
C HIS A 38 -0.84 8.95 -9.69
N TYR A 39 -1.51 9.05 -8.54
CA TYR A 39 -1.93 7.87 -7.78
C TYR A 39 -3.22 7.30 -8.39
N LEU A 40 -3.24 6.00 -8.62
CA LEU A 40 -4.36 5.27 -9.19
C LEU A 40 -4.89 4.27 -8.17
N TYR A 41 -6.21 4.23 -8.02
CA TYR A 41 -6.93 3.26 -7.22
C TYR A 41 -7.97 2.57 -8.11
N CYS A 42 -7.80 1.28 -8.34
CA CYS A 42 -8.65 0.48 -9.21
C CYS A 42 -9.33 -0.61 -8.38
N PRO A 43 -10.63 -0.48 -8.05
CA PRO A 43 -11.38 -1.56 -7.42
C PRO A 43 -11.32 -2.83 -8.25
N MET A 44 -11.27 -4.01 -7.62
CA MET A 44 -11.20 -5.29 -8.34
C MET A 44 -12.29 -5.47 -9.42
N PRO A 45 -13.56 -5.07 -9.20
CA PRO A 45 -14.59 -5.17 -10.25
C PRO A 45 -14.33 -4.32 -11.51
N ALA A 46 -13.47 -3.29 -11.42
CA ALA A 46 -13.11 -2.46 -12.57
C ALA A 46 -11.96 -3.05 -13.41
N VAL A 47 -11.30 -4.12 -12.93
CA VAL A 47 -10.20 -4.79 -13.62
C VAL A 47 -10.76 -5.83 -14.58
N ILE A 48 -10.81 -5.50 -15.87
CA ILE A 48 -11.42 -6.35 -16.90
C ILE A 48 -10.51 -7.53 -17.28
N ALA A 49 -9.20 -7.30 -17.39
CA ALA A 49 -8.23 -8.31 -17.79
C ALA A 49 -6.80 -7.93 -17.37
N VAL A 50 -5.96 -8.94 -17.19
CA VAL A 50 -4.51 -8.79 -17.07
C VAL A 50 -3.86 -9.66 -18.14
N TYR A 51 -2.93 -9.10 -18.90
CA TYR A 51 -2.27 -9.80 -19.99
C TYR A 51 -0.82 -9.36 -20.15
N ALA A 52 0.01 -10.29 -20.61
CA ALA A 52 1.36 -9.98 -21.03
C ALA A 52 1.34 -9.24 -22.37
N ARG A 53 2.12 -8.17 -22.51
CA ARG A 53 2.24 -7.43 -23.78
C ARG A 53 2.79 -8.29 -24.92
N GLU A 54 3.64 -9.27 -24.57
CA GLU A 54 4.34 -10.15 -25.50
C GLU A 54 3.44 -11.28 -26.04
N THR A 55 2.43 -11.67 -25.26
CA THR A 55 1.55 -12.82 -25.59
C THR A 55 0.08 -12.43 -25.38
N PRO A 56 -0.52 -11.66 -26.31
CA PRO A 56 -1.92 -11.23 -26.18
C PRO A 56 -2.93 -12.40 -26.16
N ASN A 57 -2.49 -13.57 -26.63
CA ASN A 57 -3.32 -14.75 -26.83
C ASN A 57 -3.54 -15.55 -25.53
N GLU A 58 -2.77 -15.28 -24.48
CA GLU A 58 -2.86 -15.94 -23.16
C GLU A 58 -3.62 -15.05 -22.14
N MET A 59 -4.62 -14.32 -22.62
CA MET A 59 -5.39 -13.37 -21.80
C MET A 59 -6.18 -14.08 -20.71
N VAL A 60 -6.06 -13.60 -19.47
CA VAL A 60 -6.99 -13.89 -18.38
C VAL A 60 -8.01 -12.76 -18.30
N SER A 61 -9.28 -13.08 -18.54
CA SER A 61 -10.41 -12.14 -18.47
C SER A 61 -11.19 -12.37 -17.18
N PHE A 62 -11.65 -11.29 -16.57
CA PHE A 62 -12.48 -11.31 -15.37
C PHE A 62 -13.87 -10.79 -15.75
N PRO A 63 -14.85 -11.67 -16.02
CA PRO A 63 -16.18 -11.25 -16.43
C PRO A 63 -16.92 -10.56 -15.28
N GLU A 64 -17.61 -9.47 -15.60
CA GLU A 64 -18.35 -8.63 -14.64
C GLU A 64 -19.41 -9.41 -13.86
N THR A 65 -19.95 -10.48 -14.45
CA THR A 65 -20.94 -11.39 -13.83
C THR A 65 -20.46 -12.04 -12.53
N GLU A 66 -19.15 -12.21 -12.35
CA GLU A 66 -18.58 -12.77 -11.10
C GLU A 66 -18.65 -11.78 -9.94
N TYR A 67 -18.65 -10.48 -10.22
CA TYR A 67 -18.71 -9.42 -9.20
C TYR A 67 -20.13 -8.91 -8.94
N GLU A 68 -21.06 -9.06 -9.89
CA GLU A 68 -22.49 -8.76 -9.67
C GLU A 68 -23.17 -9.75 -8.70
N ALA A 69 -22.75 -11.02 -8.70
CA ALA A 69 -23.32 -12.06 -7.83
C ALA A 69 -23.07 -11.82 -6.32
N GLY A 70 -22.10 -10.98 -5.97
CA GLY A 70 -21.81 -10.55 -4.58
C GLY A 70 -22.32 -9.16 -4.24
N ALA A 71 -22.83 -8.41 -5.22
CA ALA A 71 -23.36 -7.06 -5.05
C ALA A 71 -24.88 -7.07 -4.82
N GLU A 72 -25.36 -7.95 -3.94
CA GLU A 72 -26.67 -7.73 -3.34
C GLU A 72 -26.54 -6.49 -2.44
N ALA A 73 -26.85 -5.32 -3.01
CA ALA A 73 -27.16 -4.14 -2.24
C ALA A 73 -28.20 -4.56 -1.18
N PRO A 74 -28.00 -4.23 0.11
CA PRO A 74 -29.04 -4.51 1.09
C PRO A 74 -30.29 -3.79 0.61
N LYS A 75 -31.29 -4.56 0.16
CA LYS A 75 -32.64 -4.03 -0.07
C LYS A 75 -33.12 -3.59 1.29
N GLY A 76 -32.89 -2.30 1.59
CA GLY A 76 -33.44 -1.62 2.75
C GLY A 76 -34.94 -1.79 2.70
N GLY A 77 -35.45 -2.73 3.49
CA GLY A 77 -36.86 -2.92 3.71
C GLY A 77 -37.45 -1.59 4.17
N ALA A 78 -38.40 -1.09 3.41
CA ALA A 78 -39.28 -0.02 3.85
C ALA A 78 -40.03 -0.51 5.09
N GLY A 79 -39.62 -0.05 6.26
CA GLY A 79 -40.27 -0.37 7.53
C GLY A 79 -39.74 0.49 8.66
N GLY A 80 -40.56 1.43 9.12
CA GLY A 80 -40.36 2.10 10.41
C GLY A 80 -39.70 3.47 10.33
N SER A 81 -40.52 4.50 10.35
CA SER A 81 -40.13 5.88 10.62
C SER A 81 -39.62 6.01 12.06
N GLN A 82 -38.30 5.98 12.28
CA GLN A 82 -37.68 6.58 13.46
C GLN A 82 -36.39 7.27 13.03
N ARG A 83 -36.48 8.56 12.72
CA ARG A 83 -35.30 9.45 12.69
C ARG A 83 -34.72 9.51 14.09
N PRO A 84 -33.43 9.17 14.32
CA PRO A 84 -32.75 9.56 15.54
C PRO A 84 -32.67 11.08 15.56
N GLY A 85 -33.38 11.71 16.50
CA GLY A 85 -33.29 13.15 16.73
C GLY A 85 -31.96 13.47 17.40
N LEU A 86 -31.18 14.37 16.81
CA LEU A 86 -30.03 14.97 17.47
C LEU A 86 -30.56 15.95 18.53
N THR A 87 -30.30 15.70 19.81
CA THR A 87 -30.55 16.68 20.87
C THR A 87 -29.32 17.56 21.01
N ALA A 88 -29.50 18.87 20.88
CA ALA A 88 -28.47 19.84 21.18
C ALA A 88 -28.10 19.75 22.67
N VAL A 89 -26.83 19.45 22.95
CA VAL A 89 -26.25 19.60 24.28
C VAL A 89 -25.85 21.07 24.43
N ASP A 90 -26.51 21.77 25.35
CA ASP A 90 -26.15 23.12 25.76
C ASP A 90 -24.68 23.12 26.23
N SER A 91 -23.90 24.05 25.68
CA SER A 91 -22.48 24.20 26.02
C SER A 91 -22.34 25.04 27.29
N PRO A 92 -21.79 24.51 28.40
CA PRO A 92 -21.31 25.38 29.45
C PRO A 92 -19.96 25.96 29.00
N SER A 93 -20.01 27.19 28.50
CA SER A 93 -18.85 28.09 28.48
C SER A 93 -18.47 28.40 29.92
N GLY A 94 -17.26 28.02 30.34
CA GLY A 94 -16.81 28.21 31.72
C GLY A 94 -15.35 27.84 31.95
N LYS A 95 -14.47 28.71 31.44
CA LYS A 95 -13.17 29.18 31.97
C LYS A 95 -12.19 28.19 32.64
N GLU A 96 -10.95 28.29 32.12
CA GLU A 96 -9.67 28.27 32.85
C GLU A 96 -9.42 27.12 33.84
N SER A 97 -8.39 26.31 33.55
CA SER A 97 -7.16 26.38 34.34
C SER A 97 -6.15 25.36 33.82
N ALA A 98 -4.92 25.86 33.74
CA ALA A 98 -3.64 25.20 33.53
C ALA A 98 -3.56 23.73 33.96
N PHE A 99 -2.96 22.91 33.08
CA PHE A 99 -2.19 21.74 33.51
C PHE A 99 -0.70 22.10 33.38
N PRO A 100 0.10 21.95 34.44
CA PRO A 100 1.49 22.40 34.46
C PRO A 100 2.44 21.40 33.78
N GLU A 101 3.53 21.96 33.25
CA GLU A 101 4.79 21.28 32.93
C GLU A 101 5.46 20.69 34.18
N ALA A 102 6.04 19.50 33.99
CA ALA A 102 7.26 18.97 34.63
C ALA A 102 7.19 18.71 36.16
N VAL A 103 7.96 17.85 36.82
CA VAL A 103 9.24 17.14 36.65
C VAL A 103 9.26 16.01 37.71
N VAL A 104 10.22 15.07 37.57
CA VAL A 104 11.11 14.44 38.59
C VAL A 104 11.16 12.91 38.43
N ASP A 105 12.25 12.19 38.65
CA ASP A 105 13.73 12.31 38.54
C ASP A 105 14.25 10.90 38.93
N GLU A 106 15.58 10.70 38.88
CA GLU A 106 16.39 9.58 39.41
C GLU A 106 16.53 8.28 38.58
N ALA A 107 17.73 7.70 38.43
CA ALA A 107 19.09 8.12 38.78
C ALA A 107 20.11 7.16 38.12
N ALA A 108 21.24 7.75 37.74
CA ALA A 108 22.63 7.27 37.68
C ALA A 108 22.96 5.77 37.53
N ALA A 109 23.79 5.47 36.52
CA ALA A 109 25.04 4.73 36.73
C ALA A 109 26.07 5.09 35.64
N ASP A 110 27.17 5.67 36.09
CA ASP A 110 28.43 5.94 35.40
C ASP A 110 29.04 4.71 34.70
N ALA A 111 29.72 4.93 33.58
CA ALA A 111 31.02 4.32 33.27
C ALA A 111 31.63 4.94 31.99
N ASP A 112 32.64 5.79 32.20
CA ASP A 112 33.62 6.19 31.20
C ASP A 112 34.41 4.98 30.67
N GLY A 113 34.71 4.99 29.37
CA GLY A 113 35.51 3.94 28.72
C GLY A 113 36.10 4.41 27.40
N GLN A 114 37.01 5.38 27.47
CA GLN A 114 37.92 5.77 26.39
C GLN A 114 38.85 4.58 26.07
N GLY A 115 38.91 4.18 24.80
CA GLY A 115 39.81 3.14 24.31
C GLY A 115 40.24 3.44 22.89
N ASP A 116 41.24 4.31 22.75
CA ASP A 116 42.06 4.44 21.56
C ASP A 116 42.91 3.16 21.40
N GLY A 117 42.87 2.56 20.22
CA GLY A 117 43.63 1.35 19.89
C GLY A 117 43.74 1.17 18.38
N ASP A 118 44.79 1.75 17.80
CA ASP A 118 45.35 1.35 16.51
C ASP A 118 46.01 -0.04 16.65
N ASP A 119 45.58 -1.02 15.84
CA ASP A 119 46.35 -2.24 15.48
C ASP A 119 45.62 -2.96 14.32
N ASP A 120 46.04 -2.79 13.07
CA ASP A 120 46.98 -3.64 12.31
C ASP A 120 46.53 -5.10 12.04
N SER A 121 46.45 -5.40 10.73
CA SER A 121 46.49 -6.73 10.08
C SER A 121 45.31 -7.72 10.27
N GLY A 122 44.65 -8.07 9.17
CA GLY A 122 43.71 -9.20 9.11
C GLY A 122 42.74 -9.18 7.94
N GLN A 123 43.27 -9.29 6.71
CA GLN A 123 42.46 -9.42 5.50
C GLN A 123 41.97 -10.86 5.35
N ASP A 124 40.74 -11.14 5.78
CA ASP A 124 40.04 -12.41 5.51
C ASP A 124 38.80 -12.15 4.64
N ASP A 125 39.03 -11.96 3.34
CA ASP A 125 37.96 -12.01 2.34
C ASP A 125 37.42 -13.44 2.25
N PRO A 126 36.09 -13.67 2.36
CA PRO A 126 35.51 -15.01 2.26
C PRO A 126 35.64 -15.57 0.83
N PRO A 127 35.88 -16.88 0.65
CA PRO A 127 36.05 -17.46 -0.67
C PRO A 127 34.75 -17.39 -1.50
N PRO A 128 34.83 -17.17 -2.83
CA PRO A 128 33.65 -17.01 -3.67
C PRO A 128 32.86 -18.32 -3.79
N ARG A 129 31.54 -18.25 -3.55
CA ARG A 129 30.62 -19.39 -3.71
C ARG A 129 30.43 -19.72 -5.19
N SER A 130 30.82 -20.93 -5.58
CA SER A 130 30.57 -21.50 -6.91
C SER A 130 29.07 -21.58 -7.19
N ARG A 131 28.61 -20.99 -8.31
CA ARG A 131 27.20 -21.06 -8.75
C ARG A 131 26.98 -22.37 -9.53
N PRO A 132 25.89 -23.11 -9.27
CA PRO A 132 25.57 -24.29 -10.07
C PRO A 132 25.25 -23.88 -11.53
N SER A 133 25.72 -24.67 -12.49
CA SER A 133 25.39 -24.52 -13.92
C SER A 133 24.59 -25.72 -14.42
N LEU A 134 23.56 -25.48 -15.23
CA LEU A 134 22.75 -26.50 -15.88
C LEU A 134 23.45 -26.99 -17.15
N ARG A 135 23.54 -28.31 -17.34
CA ARG A 135 23.91 -28.92 -18.63
C ARG A 135 22.67 -29.43 -19.34
N VAL A 136 22.50 -29.01 -20.59
CA VAL A 136 21.48 -29.55 -21.48
C VAL A 136 21.99 -30.88 -22.05
N VAL A 137 21.28 -31.97 -21.75
CA VAL A 137 21.49 -33.28 -22.39
C VAL A 137 20.65 -33.30 -23.66
N LYS A 138 21.27 -33.71 -24.76
CA LYS A 138 20.66 -33.78 -26.09
C LYS A 138 20.00 -35.12 -26.33
#